data_AF-K1US90-F1
#
_entry.id   AF-K1US90-F1
#
_cell.length_a   1.000
_cell.length_b   1.000
_cell.length_c   1.000
_cell.angle_alpha   90.00
_cell.angle_beta   90.00
_cell.angle_gamma   90.00
#
_symmetry.space_group_name_H-M   'P 1'
#
loop_
_entity.id
_entity.type
_entity.pdbx_description
1 polymer ?
#
loop_
_entity_poly.entity_id
_entity_poly.type
_entity_poly.pdbx_seq_one_letter_code
_entity_poly.pdbx_strand_id
1 'polypeptide(L)'
;PQLGIRAQIQHLQAYACTDRLKQKCIDPRYTYVTRGCAEYVEYLGIQENPKHQGWAAGKEYGKKIINILNNILSIKTTEKESNTMNIIKMISKKNCYIGQNKPAYVVIHETDNWSKGADAKAHAAAMKNGNLAGTVHYYVDSKSIYQTLDHADGAWAVGDGKGKYGITNRNSINIEICVNPETDYYKAVDKAEQLAAQLLKQYGWGTDRLKRHYDASRKNCPRRIQ
;
A
#
# COMPACT_ATOMS: atom_id res chain seq x y z
N PRO A 1 -6.12 19.84 -17.04
CA PRO A 1 -6.11 19.77 -15.54
C PRO A 1 -5.33 20.90 -14.85
N GLN A 2 -4.08 21.17 -15.25
CA GLN A 2 -3.17 22.11 -14.55
C GLN A 2 -3.67 23.57 -14.51
N LEU A 3 -4.24 24.09 -15.60
CA LEU A 3 -4.78 25.46 -15.64
C LEU A 3 -6.00 25.63 -14.71
N GLY A 4 -6.90 24.64 -14.65
CA GLY A 4 -8.06 24.70 -13.75
C GLY A 4 -7.65 24.81 -12.28
N ILE A 5 -6.64 24.04 -11.86
CA ILE A 5 -6.10 24.10 -10.50
C ILE A 5 -5.48 25.47 -10.21
N ARG A 6 -4.70 26.02 -11.16
CA ARG A 6 -4.12 27.36 -10.98
C ARG A 6 -5.20 28.44 -10.84
N ALA A 7 -6.30 28.35 -11.59
CA ALA A 7 -7.39 29.32 -11.49
C ALA A 7 -8.04 29.28 -10.11
N GLN A 8 -8.30 28.07 -9.58
CA GLN A 8 -8.82 27.87 -8.23
C GLN A 8 -7.89 28.47 -7.16
N ILE A 9 -6.58 28.18 -7.25
CA ILE A 9 -5.58 28.72 -6.32
C ILE A 9 -5.55 30.26 -6.37
N GLN A 10 -5.57 30.85 -7.57
CA GLN A 10 -5.58 32.29 -7.75
C GLN A 10 -6.82 32.91 -7.09
N HIS A 11 -8.01 32.37 -7.34
CA HIS A 11 -9.22 32.87 -6.70
C HIS A 11 -9.19 32.70 -5.19
N LEU A 12 -8.74 31.56 -4.65
CA LEU A 12 -8.59 31.38 -3.20
C LEU A 12 -7.64 32.42 -2.60
N GLN A 13 -6.52 32.72 -3.26
CA GLN A 13 -5.63 33.81 -2.85
C GLN A 13 -6.36 35.16 -2.88
N ALA A 14 -7.19 35.43 -3.88
CA ALA A 14 -7.97 36.68 -3.94
C ALA A 14 -8.92 36.82 -2.76
N TYR A 15 -9.62 35.74 -2.38
CA TYR A 15 -10.49 35.73 -1.20
C TYR A 15 -9.69 35.94 0.09
N ALA A 16 -8.52 35.31 0.22
CA ALA A 16 -7.72 35.32 1.44
C ALA A 16 -6.90 36.61 1.67
N CYS A 17 -6.36 37.25 0.62
CA CYS A 17 -5.50 38.44 0.79
C CYS A 17 -5.51 39.42 -0.40
N THR A 18 -4.88 40.57 -0.18
CA THR A 18 -4.74 41.65 -1.17
C THR A 18 -3.39 41.62 -1.94
N ASP A 19 -2.53 40.64 -1.67
CA ASP A 19 -1.23 40.48 -2.33
C ASP A 19 -1.34 40.18 -3.82
N ARG A 20 -0.47 40.77 -4.65
CA ARG A 20 -0.51 40.54 -6.10
C ARG A 20 -0.24 39.06 -6.43
N LEU A 21 -0.87 38.58 -7.51
CA LEU A 21 -0.58 37.25 -8.05
C LEU A 21 0.89 37.19 -8.49
N LYS A 22 1.59 36.11 -8.08
CA LYS A 22 2.98 35.86 -8.51
C LYS A 22 3.09 35.44 -9.97
N GLN A 23 2.01 34.91 -10.53
CA GLN A 23 1.93 34.42 -11.90
C GLN A 23 0.81 35.14 -12.66
N LYS A 24 0.85 35.07 -14.00
CA LYS A 24 -0.20 35.63 -14.85
C LYS A 24 -1.58 35.11 -14.43
N CYS A 25 -2.53 36.02 -14.31
CA CYS A 25 -3.94 35.68 -14.09
C CYS A 25 -4.46 34.87 -15.28
N ILE A 26 -5.06 33.70 -15.02
CA ILE A 26 -5.54 32.81 -16.09
C ILE A 26 -7.06 32.70 -16.17
N ASP A 27 -7.79 33.25 -15.19
CA ASP A 27 -9.26 33.32 -15.19
C ASP A 27 -9.70 34.79 -15.14
N PRO A 28 -10.36 35.32 -16.19
CA PRO A 28 -10.84 36.70 -16.20
C PRO A 28 -11.81 37.02 -15.06
N ARG A 29 -12.52 36.02 -14.51
CA ARG A 29 -13.46 36.21 -13.39
C ARG A 29 -12.77 36.60 -12.08
N TYR A 30 -11.45 36.51 -12.01
CA TYR A 30 -10.65 36.96 -10.88
C TYR A 30 -10.97 38.40 -10.47
N THR A 31 -11.30 39.26 -11.43
CA THR A 31 -11.61 40.69 -11.19
C THR A 31 -12.92 40.91 -10.43
N TYR A 32 -13.82 39.92 -10.38
CA TYR A 32 -15.09 40.03 -9.67
C TYR A 32 -14.98 39.72 -8.18
N VAL A 33 -13.84 39.19 -7.72
CA VAL A 33 -13.63 38.87 -6.31
C VAL A 33 -13.26 40.14 -5.55
N THR A 34 -14.04 40.49 -4.53
CA THR A 34 -13.60 41.48 -3.54
C THR A 34 -12.43 40.90 -2.77
N ARG A 35 -11.25 41.50 -2.90
CA ARG A 35 -10.01 40.90 -2.43
C ARG A 35 -9.87 40.99 -0.90
N GLY A 36 -9.34 39.93 -0.27
CA GLY A 36 -9.16 39.84 1.18
C GLY A 36 -10.47 39.81 1.96
N CYS A 37 -11.58 39.36 1.35
CA CYS A 37 -12.89 39.34 2.00
C CYS A 37 -13.12 38.10 2.89
N ALA A 38 -12.28 37.07 2.81
CA ALA A 38 -12.40 35.83 3.56
C ALA A 38 -11.04 35.38 4.11
N GLU A 39 -10.62 36.00 5.22
CA GLU A 39 -9.37 35.67 5.92
C GLU A 39 -9.37 34.25 6.54
N TYR A 40 -10.55 33.77 6.93
CA TYR A 40 -10.76 32.42 7.48
C TYR A 40 -11.47 31.51 6.47
N VAL A 41 -11.22 30.20 6.53
CA VAL A 41 -11.81 29.21 5.61
C VAL A 41 -13.34 29.18 5.73
N GLU A 42 -13.86 29.38 6.94
CA GLU A 42 -15.28 29.53 7.25
C GLU A 42 -15.93 30.64 6.43
N TYR A 43 -15.22 31.73 6.20
CA TYR A 43 -15.71 32.92 5.49
C TYR A 43 -15.72 32.77 3.97
N LEU A 44 -15.26 31.63 3.44
CA LEU A 44 -15.57 31.25 2.05
C LEU A 44 -17.06 30.97 1.85
N GLY A 45 -17.80 30.66 2.92
CA GLY A 45 -19.26 30.65 2.91
C GLY A 45 -19.82 32.06 3.05
N ILE A 46 -20.62 32.49 2.07
CA ILE A 46 -21.24 33.84 2.05
C ILE A 46 -22.13 34.06 3.27
N GLN A 47 -22.79 33.01 3.76
CA GLN A 47 -23.71 33.10 4.90
C GLN A 47 -22.99 33.24 6.24
N GLU A 48 -21.80 32.66 6.34
CA GLU A 48 -20.98 32.63 7.57
C GLU A 48 -19.99 33.80 7.64
N ASN A 49 -19.78 34.52 6.53
CA ASN A 49 -18.96 35.71 6.48
C ASN A 49 -19.76 36.94 6.98
N PRO A 50 -19.27 37.68 8.00
CA PRO A 50 -19.94 38.89 8.51
C PRO A 50 -20.19 39.98 7.46
N LYS A 51 -19.40 40.00 6.38
CA LYS A 51 -19.55 40.95 5.27
C LYS A 51 -20.46 40.45 4.16
N HIS A 52 -21.05 39.25 4.30
CA HIS A 52 -21.83 38.57 3.27
C HIS A 52 -21.10 38.46 1.92
N GLN A 53 -19.79 38.25 1.99
CA GLN A 53 -18.90 38.01 0.87
C GLN A 53 -18.33 36.59 0.96
N GLY A 54 -17.89 36.01 -0.15
CA GLY A 54 -17.35 34.66 -0.12
C GLY A 54 -17.43 33.97 -1.47
N TRP A 55 -16.98 32.73 -1.50
CA TRP A 55 -16.98 31.88 -2.69
C TRP A 55 -18.35 31.26 -2.92
N ALA A 56 -18.93 30.69 -1.87
CA ALA A 56 -20.06 29.79 -1.99
C ALA A 56 -21.29 30.35 -1.29
N ALA A 57 -22.42 30.32 -1.98
CA ALA A 57 -23.72 30.70 -1.41
C ALA A 57 -24.29 29.65 -0.44
N GLY A 58 -23.78 28.43 -0.44
CA GLY A 58 -24.29 27.34 0.39
C GLY A 58 -23.97 27.52 1.88
N LYS A 59 -24.91 27.13 2.75
CA LYS A 59 -24.71 27.09 4.21
C LYS A 59 -23.55 26.19 4.59
N GLU A 60 -22.78 26.67 5.55
CA GLU A 60 -21.69 25.98 6.23
C GLU A 60 -20.59 25.49 5.29
N TYR A 61 -20.38 26.19 4.17
CA TYR A 61 -19.42 25.75 3.15
C TYR A 61 -18.01 25.59 3.71
N GLY A 62 -17.49 26.61 4.42
CA GLY A 62 -16.17 26.53 5.01
C GLY A 62 -16.05 25.47 6.10
N LYS A 63 -17.10 25.27 6.93
CA LYS A 63 -17.14 24.19 7.92
C LYS A 63 -17.04 22.80 7.27
N LYS A 64 -17.71 22.59 6.13
CA LYS A 64 -17.62 21.33 5.37
C LYS A 64 -16.21 21.08 4.85
N ILE A 65 -15.51 22.12 4.38
CA ILE A 65 -14.09 22.03 3.99
C ILE A 65 -13.23 21.61 5.18
N ILE A 66 -13.42 22.25 6.34
CA ILE A 66 -12.68 21.93 7.57
C ILE A 66 -12.93 20.49 8.01
N ASN A 67 -14.18 20.01 7.93
CA ASN A 67 -14.52 18.62 8.25
C ASN A 67 -13.80 17.63 7.32
N ILE A 68 -13.76 17.91 6.01
CA ILE A 68 -13.01 17.09 5.05
C ILE A 68 -11.51 17.09 5.39
N LEU A 69 -10.95 18.26 5.69
CA LEU A 69 -9.53 18.38 6.07
C LEU A 69 -9.23 17.58 7.34
N ASN A 70 -10.07 17.71 8.37
CA ASN A 70 -9.93 16.97 9.62
C ASN A 70 -10.04 15.46 9.41
N ASN A 71 -10.94 15.00 8.55
CA ASN A 71 -11.04 13.58 8.18
C ASN A 71 -9.77 13.09 7.47
N ILE A 72 -9.22 13.87 6.52
CA ILE A 72 -7.95 13.53 5.84
C ILE A 72 -6.78 13.50 6.83
N LEU A 73 -6.72 14.46 7.74
CA LEU A 73 -5.68 14.51 8.77
C LEU A 73 -5.82 13.33 9.75
N SER A 74 -7.05 12.99 10.13
CA SER A 74 -7.37 11.84 10.98
C SER A 74 -6.89 10.53 10.34
N ILE A 75 -7.16 10.34 9.04
CA ILE A 75 -6.67 9.19 8.26
C ILE A 75 -5.14 9.11 8.30
N LYS A 76 -4.44 10.24 8.15
CA LYS A 76 -2.97 10.30 8.23
C LYS A 76 -2.43 10.00 9.64
N THR A 77 -3.16 10.35 10.69
CA THR A 77 -2.76 10.00 12.07
C THR A 77 -3.01 8.55 12.41
N THR A 78 -4.06 7.91 11.86
CA THR A 78 -4.27 6.46 12.02
C THR A 78 -3.21 5.61 11.30
N GLU A 79 -2.49 6.14 10.32
CA GLU A 79 -1.32 5.49 9.71
C GLU A 79 -0.04 5.62 10.54
N LYS A 80 -0.03 6.47 11.58
CA LYS A 80 1.16 6.84 12.36
C LYS A 80 1.24 6.20 13.75
N GLU A 81 0.31 5.33 14.11
CA GLU A 81 0.58 4.31 15.11
C GLU A 81 1.37 3.17 14.46
N SER A 82 2.46 2.77 15.09
CA SER A 82 3.27 1.62 14.71
C SER A 82 2.42 0.34 14.77
N ASN A 83 1.61 0.10 13.76
CA ASN A 83 0.95 -1.16 13.52
C ASN A 83 2.02 -2.11 12.95
N THR A 84 2.91 -2.62 13.81
CA THR A 84 3.71 -3.78 13.46
C THR A 84 2.72 -4.86 13.03
N MET A 85 2.76 -5.23 11.74
CA MET A 85 1.89 -6.29 11.21
C MET A 85 1.92 -7.47 12.16
N ASN A 86 0.75 -7.97 12.57
CA ASN A 86 0.69 -9.13 13.44
C ASN A 86 1.06 -10.39 12.64
N ILE A 87 2.35 -10.72 12.66
CA ILE A 87 2.92 -11.89 12.00
C ILE A 87 2.96 -13.04 13.01
N ILE A 88 2.19 -14.10 12.74
CA ILE A 88 2.17 -15.30 13.57
C ILE A 88 3.33 -16.21 13.16
N LYS A 89 4.27 -16.46 14.07
CA LYS A 89 5.42 -17.33 13.78
C LYS A 89 5.07 -18.81 13.95
N MET A 90 5.27 -19.57 12.88
CA MET A 90 5.16 -21.03 12.82
C MET A 90 6.39 -21.61 12.12
N ILE A 91 7.57 -21.26 12.62
CA ILE A 91 8.85 -21.59 11.99
C ILE A 91 9.10 -23.11 11.97
N SER A 92 9.60 -23.62 10.85
CA SER A 92 10.01 -25.01 10.64
C SER A 92 11.23 -25.07 9.73
N LYS A 93 12.21 -25.95 10.03
CA LYS A 93 13.42 -26.13 9.19
C LYS A 93 13.29 -27.28 8.17
N LYS A 94 12.07 -27.73 7.89
CA LYS A 94 11.82 -28.79 6.91
C LYS A 94 11.89 -28.23 5.49
N ASN A 95 12.48 -28.99 4.57
CA ASN A 95 12.50 -28.69 3.13
C ASN A 95 13.00 -27.26 2.84
N CYS A 96 14.12 -26.87 3.45
CA CYS A 96 14.77 -25.58 3.26
C CYS A 96 16.30 -25.70 3.27
N TYR A 97 17.00 -24.66 2.81
CA TYR A 97 18.45 -24.54 2.88
C TYR A 97 18.84 -23.78 4.16
N ILE A 98 19.02 -24.52 5.27
CA ILE A 98 19.26 -23.95 6.59
C ILE A 98 20.49 -23.02 6.60
N GLY A 99 20.32 -21.77 7.00
CA GLY A 99 21.37 -20.76 7.13
C GLY A 99 22.04 -20.31 5.82
N GLN A 100 21.53 -20.75 4.66
CA GLN A 100 22.15 -20.48 3.36
C GLN A 100 21.47 -19.37 2.56
N ASN A 101 20.42 -18.75 3.08
CA ASN A 101 19.79 -17.63 2.41
C ASN A 101 20.57 -16.35 2.64
N LYS A 102 20.85 -15.64 1.55
CA LYS A 102 21.34 -14.26 1.56
C LYS A 102 20.31 -13.40 0.84
N PRO A 103 19.20 -13.05 1.51
CA PRO A 103 18.11 -12.32 0.88
C PRO A 103 18.59 -11.11 0.09
N ALA A 104 18.12 -10.98 -1.15
CA ALA A 104 18.31 -9.82 -2.01
C ALA A 104 17.01 -9.42 -2.74
N TYR A 105 15.96 -10.24 -2.62
CA TYR A 105 14.68 -10.06 -3.29
C TYR A 105 13.53 -10.47 -2.37
N VAL A 106 12.38 -9.85 -2.56
CA VAL A 106 11.08 -10.35 -2.09
C VAL A 106 10.34 -10.90 -3.31
N VAL A 107 9.85 -12.13 -3.24
CA VAL A 107 9.17 -12.80 -4.36
C VAL A 107 7.73 -13.12 -3.99
N ILE A 108 6.79 -12.62 -4.79
CA ILE A 108 5.36 -12.85 -4.63
C ILE A 108 4.92 -14.10 -5.40
N HIS A 109 4.08 -14.89 -4.75
CA HIS A 109 3.48 -16.14 -5.23
C HIS A 109 1.98 -16.16 -4.95
N GLU A 110 1.29 -17.11 -5.58
CA GLU A 110 -0.07 -17.52 -5.23
C GLU A 110 -0.13 -19.04 -5.06
N THR A 111 -0.94 -19.49 -4.10
CA THR A 111 -0.88 -20.89 -3.67
C THR A 111 -1.40 -21.84 -4.73
N ASP A 112 -2.14 -21.32 -5.72
CA ASP A 112 -2.90 -22.07 -6.71
C ASP A 112 -3.84 -23.13 -6.09
N ASN A 113 -4.11 -23.03 -4.78
CA ASN A 113 -4.90 -23.97 -4.01
C ASN A 113 -6.28 -23.38 -3.71
N TRP A 114 -7.25 -23.71 -4.56
CA TRP A 114 -8.63 -23.24 -4.51
C TRP A 114 -9.52 -24.07 -3.58
N SER A 115 -8.94 -25.01 -2.84
CA SER A 115 -9.70 -25.85 -1.91
C SER A 115 -10.23 -25.04 -0.74
N LYS A 116 -11.44 -25.35 -0.28
CA LYS A 116 -11.99 -24.79 0.97
C LYS A 116 -11.04 -25.10 2.14
N GLY A 117 -10.85 -24.14 3.05
CA GLY A 117 -9.93 -24.28 4.18
C GLY A 117 -8.43 -24.20 3.85
N ALA A 118 -8.03 -23.99 2.60
CA ALA A 118 -6.63 -23.80 2.22
C ALA A 118 -6.14 -22.37 2.52
N ASP A 119 -6.32 -21.93 3.77
CA ASP A 119 -5.95 -20.60 4.26
C ASP A 119 -4.46 -20.53 4.69
N ALA A 120 -4.01 -19.38 5.22
CA ALA A 120 -2.61 -19.19 5.58
C ALA A 120 -2.17 -20.11 6.73
N LYS A 121 -3.06 -20.34 7.70
CA LYS A 121 -2.80 -21.24 8.84
C LYS A 121 -2.67 -22.68 8.37
N ALA A 122 -3.54 -23.13 7.47
CA ALA A 122 -3.53 -24.48 6.92
C ALA A 122 -2.24 -24.75 6.15
N HIS A 123 -1.81 -23.83 5.29
CA HIS A 123 -0.54 -23.94 4.58
C HIS A 123 0.66 -23.92 5.53
N ALA A 124 0.66 -23.03 6.53
CA ALA A 124 1.72 -22.99 7.53
C ALA A 124 1.83 -24.29 8.34
N ALA A 125 0.69 -24.87 8.74
CA ALA A 125 0.64 -26.14 9.45
C ALA A 125 1.12 -27.30 8.55
N ALA A 126 0.67 -27.35 7.29
CA ALA A 126 1.11 -28.36 6.33
C ALA A 126 2.64 -28.29 6.11
N MET A 127 3.19 -27.09 5.96
CA MET A 127 4.63 -26.87 5.84
C MET A 127 5.38 -27.33 7.10
N LYS A 128 4.92 -26.95 8.29
CA LYS A 128 5.52 -27.38 9.57
C LYS A 128 5.51 -28.90 9.73
N ASN A 129 4.45 -29.56 9.26
CA ASN A 129 4.33 -31.01 9.30
C ASN A 129 5.18 -31.70 8.23
N GLY A 130 5.67 -30.98 7.21
CA GLY A 130 6.47 -31.53 6.11
C GLY A 130 5.63 -32.10 4.98
N ASN A 131 4.36 -31.71 4.89
CA ASN A 131 3.39 -32.24 3.93
C ASN A 131 3.44 -31.50 2.58
N LEU A 132 4.34 -30.52 2.42
CA LEU A 132 4.50 -29.74 1.20
C LEU A 132 5.88 -30.00 0.57
N ALA A 133 5.89 -30.19 -0.75
CA ALA A 133 7.11 -30.35 -1.54
C ALA A 133 7.89 -29.02 -1.67
N GLY A 134 7.17 -27.89 -1.69
CA GLY A 134 7.73 -26.55 -1.69
C GLY A 134 7.54 -25.87 -0.34
N THR A 135 8.37 -24.87 -0.07
CA THR A 135 8.33 -24.07 1.16
C THR A 135 8.46 -22.60 0.84
N VAL A 136 7.93 -21.73 1.70
CA VAL A 136 8.05 -20.26 1.60
C VAL A 136 8.26 -19.65 2.98
N HIS A 137 8.58 -18.35 3.02
CA HIS A 137 8.77 -17.62 4.27
C HIS A 137 7.45 -17.19 4.88
N TYR A 138 6.47 -16.82 4.04
CA TYR A 138 5.19 -16.30 4.48
C TYR A 138 4.02 -16.88 3.69
N TYR A 139 2.94 -17.20 4.41
CA TYR A 139 1.60 -17.41 3.84
C TYR A 139 0.67 -16.28 4.31
N VAL A 140 -0.11 -15.73 3.40
CA VAL A 140 -0.97 -14.57 3.63
C VAL A 140 -2.38 -14.87 3.13
N ASP A 141 -3.38 -14.67 4.00
CA ASP A 141 -4.79 -14.67 3.64
C ASP A 141 -5.46 -13.36 4.08
N SER A 142 -6.76 -13.22 3.86
CA SER A 142 -7.49 -12.00 4.20
C SER A 142 -7.54 -11.71 5.71
N LYS A 143 -7.21 -12.67 6.57
CA LYS A 143 -7.32 -12.59 8.03
C LYS A 143 -5.96 -12.51 8.72
N SER A 144 -4.94 -13.19 8.21
CA SER A 144 -3.70 -13.45 8.94
C SER A 144 -2.47 -13.60 8.05
N ILE A 145 -1.30 -13.42 8.67
CA ILE A 145 0.01 -13.66 8.06
C ILE A 145 0.74 -14.67 8.95
N TYR A 146 1.23 -15.75 8.35
CA TYR A 146 2.04 -16.76 9.02
C TYR A 146 3.46 -16.77 8.48
N GLN A 147 4.45 -16.62 9.35
CA GLN A 147 5.86 -16.81 9.01
C GLN A 147 6.29 -18.25 9.28
N THR A 148 6.84 -18.93 8.28
CA THR A 148 7.18 -20.36 8.35
C THR A 148 8.68 -20.66 8.23
N LEU A 149 9.48 -19.69 7.77
CA LEU A 149 10.94 -19.78 7.75
C LEU A 149 11.57 -18.51 8.31
N ASP A 150 12.71 -18.68 8.97
CA ASP A 150 13.61 -17.56 9.23
C ASP A 150 14.21 -17.07 7.90
N HIS A 151 14.47 -15.77 7.80
CA HIS A 151 15.01 -15.20 6.56
C HIS A 151 16.41 -15.71 6.19
N ALA A 152 17.14 -16.27 7.17
CA ALA A 152 18.43 -16.93 6.94
C ALA A 152 18.30 -18.31 6.27
N ASP A 153 17.10 -18.91 6.28
CA ASP A 153 16.85 -20.22 5.69
C ASP A 153 16.27 -20.07 4.27
N GLY A 154 16.89 -20.74 3.30
CA GLY A 154 16.52 -20.62 1.89
C GLY A 154 15.29 -21.49 1.58
N ALA A 155 14.23 -20.89 1.05
CA ALA A 155 12.99 -21.60 0.77
C ALA A 155 13.06 -22.39 -0.55
N TRP A 156 12.39 -23.54 -0.65
CA TRP A 156 12.24 -24.29 -1.91
C TRP A 156 11.01 -23.77 -2.67
N ALA A 157 11.12 -22.56 -3.21
CA ALA A 157 9.96 -21.77 -3.66
C ALA A 157 9.98 -21.48 -5.17
N VAL A 158 11.09 -20.97 -5.70
CA VAL A 158 11.08 -20.28 -6.99
C VAL A 158 11.41 -21.16 -8.19
N GLY A 159 11.78 -22.43 -7.97
CA GLY A 159 12.19 -23.32 -9.06
C GLY A 159 13.28 -22.65 -9.92
N ASP A 160 14.37 -22.25 -9.26
CA ASP A 160 15.33 -21.23 -9.71
C ASP A 160 16.04 -21.46 -11.05
N GLY A 161 15.77 -22.57 -11.75
CA GLY A 161 16.38 -22.89 -13.04
C GLY A 161 17.91 -22.87 -12.97
N LYS A 162 18.50 -23.26 -11.84
CA LYS A 162 19.94 -23.15 -11.54
C LYS A 162 20.45 -21.69 -11.51
N GLY A 163 19.60 -20.75 -11.14
CA GLY A 163 19.90 -19.32 -11.03
C GLY A 163 19.94 -18.57 -12.36
N LYS A 164 19.31 -19.10 -13.43
CA LYS A 164 19.33 -18.52 -14.79
C LYS A 164 18.97 -17.03 -14.84
N TYR A 165 18.08 -16.57 -13.96
CA TYR A 165 17.58 -15.19 -13.93
C TYR A 165 18.06 -14.40 -12.68
N GLY A 166 19.06 -14.91 -11.96
CA GLY A 166 19.65 -14.23 -10.80
C GLY A 166 18.82 -14.25 -9.51
N ILE A 167 17.57 -14.71 -9.56
CA ILE A 167 16.71 -14.95 -8.38
C ILE A 167 16.70 -16.45 -8.10
N THR A 168 16.98 -16.81 -6.85
CA THR A 168 17.21 -18.19 -6.42
C THR A 168 16.47 -18.49 -5.11
N ASN A 169 16.37 -19.77 -4.79
CA ASN A 169 15.91 -20.24 -3.49
C ASN A 169 16.78 -19.77 -2.29
N ARG A 170 18.00 -19.27 -2.55
CA ARG A 170 18.99 -18.86 -1.54
C ARG A 170 19.31 -17.36 -1.55
N ASN A 171 18.52 -16.55 -2.26
CA ASN A 171 18.61 -15.09 -2.17
C ASN A 171 17.23 -14.39 -2.20
N SER A 172 16.18 -15.08 -1.79
CA SER A 172 14.80 -14.57 -1.82
C SER A 172 14.06 -14.80 -0.51
N ILE A 173 13.16 -13.87 -0.19
CA ILE A 173 12.10 -14.02 0.80
C ILE A 173 10.80 -14.21 0.04
N ASN A 174 10.10 -15.31 0.29
CA ASN A 174 8.97 -15.76 -0.55
C ASN A 174 7.65 -15.59 0.20
N ILE A 175 6.69 -14.92 -0.43
CA ILE A 175 5.35 -14.62 0.10
C ILE A 175 4.31 -15.32 -0.78
N GLU A 176 3.53 -16.22 -0.20
CA GLU A 176 2.39 -16.89 -0.83
C GLU A 176 1.07 -16.22 -0.46
N ILE A 177 0.29 -15.80 -1.46
CA ILE A 177 -1.06 -15.27 -1.30
C ILE A 177 -2.05 -16.42 -1.45
N CYS A 178 -2.82 -16.72 -0.40
CA CYS A 178 -3.85 -17.74 -0.43
C CYS A 178 -5.02 -17.33 -1.32
N VAL A 179 -5.52 -18.27 -2.13
CA VAL A 179 -6.62 -18.06 -3.09
C VAL A 179 -7.89 -18.86 -2.75
N ASN A 180 -7.95 -19.49 -1.58
CA ASN A 180 -9.08 -20.32 -1.16
C ASN A 180 -10.40 -19.51 -1.09
N PRO A 181 -11.57 -20.09 -1.39
CA PRO A 181 -12.83 -19.34 -1.53
C PRO A 181 -13.29 -18.51 -0.32
N GLU A 182 -12.81 -18.84 0.88
CA GLU A 182 -13.15 -18.15 2.13
C GLU A 182 -12.27 -16.92 2.38
N THR A 183 -11.19 -16.77 1.62
CA THR A 183 -10.33 -15.58 1.66
C THR A 183 -10.90 -14.49 0.76
N ASP A 184 -10.94 -13.27 1.29
CA ASP A 184 -11.15 -12.09 0.47
C ASP A 184 -9.82 -11.80 -0.22
N TYR A 185 -9.73 -12.18 -1.49
CA TYR A 185 -8.46 -12.16 -2.22
C TYR A 185 -7.82 -10.77 -2.24
N TYR A 186 -8.59 -9.70 -2.47
CA TYR A 186 -7.99 -8.37 -2.54
C TYR A 186 -7.50 -7.89 -1.16
N LYS A 187 -8.17 -8.28 -0.07
CA LYS A 187 -7.62 -8.05 1.28
C LYS A 187 -6.34 -8.86 1.56
N ALA A 188 -6.24 -10.07 1.00
CA ALA A 188 -5.01 -10.86 1.08
C ALA A 188 -3.86 -10.18 0.29
N VAL A 189 -4.17 -9.62 -0.89
CA VAL A 189 -3.23 -8.82 -1.69
C VAL A 189 -2.79 -7.57 -0.93
N ASP A 190 -3.70 -6.79 -0.35
CA ASP A 190 -3.37 -5.59 0.44
C ASP A 190 -2.44 -5.93 1.62
N LYS A 191 -2.68 -7.06 2.28
CA LYS A 191 -1.81 -7.55 3.36
C LYS A 191 -0.44 -7.98 2.86
N ALA A 192 -0.38 -8.66 1.73
CA ALA A 192 0.88 -9.08 1.11
C ALA A 192 1.70 -7.86 0.62
N GLU A 193 1.04 -6.83 0.10
CA GLU A 193 1.66 -5.55 -0.27
C GLU A 193 2.30 -4.89 0.95
N GLN A 194 1.53 -4.74 2.05
CA GLN A 194 2.05 -4.16 3.28
C GLN A 194 3.21 -4.96 3.87
N LEU A 195 3.14 -6.30 3.84
CA LEU A 195 4.23 -7.17 4.26
C LEU A 195 5.47 -6.99 3.36
N ALA A 196 5.29 -6.96 2.04
CA ALA A 196 6.38 -6.74 1.10
C ALA A 196 7.04 -5.37 1.34
N ALA A 197 6.25 -4.30 1.52
CA ALA A 197 6.75 -2.97 1.84
C ALA A 197 7.52 -2.95 3.16
N GLN A 198 7.04 -3.64 4.19
CA GLN A 198 7.76 -3.79 5.46
C GLN A 198 9.09 -4.51 5.29
N LEU A 199 9.15 -5.59 4.50
CA LEU A 199 10.39 -6.32 4.22
C LEU A 199 11.37 -5.46 3.41
N LEU A 200 10.91 -4.78 2.36
CA LEU A 200 11.75 -3.85 1.59
C LEU A 200 12.35 -2.78 2.50
N LYS A 201 11.53 -2.18 3.38
CA LYS A 201 11.99 -1.20 4.37
C LYS A 201 12.99 -1.79 5.35
N GLN A 202 12.72 -2.99 5.89
CA GLN A 202 13.60 -3.69 6.84
C GLN A 202 15.00 -3.91 6.26
N TYR A 203 15.09 -4.24 4.98
CA TYR A 203 16.36 -4.51 4.30
C TYR A 203 16.96 -3.30 3.56
N GLY A 204 16.30 -2.14 3.58
CA GLY A 204 16.74 -0.95 2.86
C GLY A 204 16.69 -1.08 1.34
N TRP A 205 15.76 -1.87 0.80
CA TRP A 205 15.60 -2.12 -0.63
C TRP A 205 14.53 -1.24 -1.28
N GLY A 206 14.77 -0.90 -2.55
CA GLY A 206 13.76 -0.31 -3.42
C GLY A 206 12.81 -1.36 -4.01
N THR A 207 11.77 -0.89 -4.70
CA THR A 207 10.78 -1.74 -5.37
C THR A 207 11.38 -2.56 -6.52
N ASP A 208 12.58 -2.22 -7.01
CA ASP A 208 13.34 -3.02 -7.96
C ASP A 208 13.68 -4.43 -7.44
N ARG A 209 13.63 -4.64 -6.11
CA ARG A 209 13.83 -5.93 -5.44
C ARG A 209 12.56 -6.71 -5.16
N LEU A 210 11.39 -6.14 -5.46
CA LEU A 210 10.12 -6.85 -5.45
C LEU A 210 9.93 -7.57 -6.80
N LYS A 211 9.72 -8.88 -6.76
CA LYS A 211 9.69 -9.75 -7.94
C LYS A 211 8.50 -10.69 -7.88
N ARG A 212 8.11 -11.19 -9.05
CA ARG A 212 7.15 -12.29 -9.19
C ARG A 212 7.93 -13.60 -9.31
N HIS A 213 7.30 -14.72 -9.00
CA HIS A 213 7.86 -16.04 -9.34
C HIS A 213 8.18 -16.13 -10.85
N TYR A 214 7.38 -15.50 -11.70
CA TYR A 214 7.66 -15.35 -13.13
C TYR A 214 9.05 -14.76 -13.43
N ASP A 215 9.53 -13.80 -12.66
CA ASP A 215 10.83 -13.18 -12.90
C ASP A 215 11.99 -14.12 -12.53
N ALA A 216 11.74 -15.10 -11.65
CA ALA A 216 12.72 -16.07 -11.19
C ALA A 216 12.82 -17.34 -12.05
N SER A 217 11.73 -17.75 -12.72
CA SER A 217 11.72 -19.01 -13.49
C SER A 217 10.79 -19.03 -14.71
N ARG A 218 10.06 -17.95 -14.98
CA ARG A 218 8.99 -17.84 -15.99
C ARG A 218 7.74 -18.67 -15.69
N LYS A 219 7.59 -19.22 -14.48
CA LYS A 219 6.29 -19.75 -14.04
C LYS A 219 5.27 -18.62 -14.06
N ASN A 220 4.09 -18.83 -14.67
CA ASN A 220 2.99 -17.88 -14.61
C ASN A 220 2.40 -17.83 -13.19
N CYS A 221 3.09 -17.11 -12.31
CA CYS A 221 2.80 -16.97 -10.88
C CYS A 221 3.41 -15.63 -10.40
N PRO A 222 2.66 -14.80 -9.65
CA PRO A 222 1.25 -14.95 -9.32
C PRO A 222 0.37 -14.84 -10.59
N ARG A 223 -0.74 -15.58 -10.66
CA ARG A 223 -1.61 -15.67 -11.85
C ARG A 223 -2.59 -14.51 -11.94
N ARG A 224 -3.15 -14.06 -10.82
CA ARG A 224 -4.24 -13.07 -10.81
C ARG A 224 -3.77 -11.62 -10.76
N ILE A 225 -2.53 -11.38 -10.33
CA ILE A 225 -1.87 -10.07 -10.31
C ILE A 225 -0.58 -10.18 -11.12
N GLN A 226 -0.42 -9.39 -12.18
CA GLN A 226 0.75 -9.41 -13.06
C GLN A 226 1.48 -8.09 -13.07
#